data_AF-A0A1B7LV69-F1
#
_entry.id   AF-A0A1B7LV69-F1
#
_cell.length_a   1.000
_cell.length_b   1.000
_cell.length_c   1.000
_cell.angle_alpha   90.00
_cell.angle_beta   90.00
_cell.angle_gamma   90.00
#
_symmetry.space_group_name_H-M   'P 1'
#
loop_
_entity.id
_entity.type
_entity.pdbx_description
1 polymer ?
#
loop_
_entity_poly.entity_id
_entity_poly.type
_entity_poly.pdbx_seq_one_letter_code
_entity_poly.pdbx_strand_id
1 'polypeptide(L)'
;MRLSINLFMTLNGVSQAPGGPEEDTRGGFTDGGWLMSVFDEGCGQAVSRWFDQCGALLLGRRTYDIFASHWPQVSDPDDLVAHLINTSQKYVVTSSALGDVWADSSTRLGDDFLDEIRRLKSVEREGELQVHGSVQLARTLHQAGVVDVYRFLIAPVTVGPGFGMFSAAGPSYKMRVRHGVVTQNGVYDVEMIPEPFGGRKTVGLNDGKEVVLEVDDPEAS
;
A
#
# COMPACT_ATOMS: atom_id res chain seq x y z
N MET A 1 9.78 -13.93 1.05
CA MET A 1 8.62 -13.25 1.68
C MET A 1 7.82 -12.48 0.61
N ARG A 2 6.48 -12.57 0.59
CA ARG A 2 5.66 -11.73 -0.33
C ARG A 2 5.56 -10.29 0.19
N LEU A 3 5.53 -9.33 -0.72
CA LEU A 3 5.27 -7.91 -0.42
C LEU A 3 3.82 -7.57 -0.78
N SER A 4 3.06 -7.12 0.21
CA SER A 4 1.68 -6.66 0.03
C SER A 4 1.54 -5.16 0.29
N ILE A 5 0.78 -4.48 -0.55
CA ILE A 5 0.29 -3.13 -0.29
C ILE A 5 -1.14 -3.23 0.19
N ASN A 6 -1.40 -2.71 1.39
CA ASN A 6 -2.69 -2.74 2.06
C ASN A 6 -3.08 -1.28 2.32
N LEU A 7 -4.04 -0.74 1.58
CA LEU A 7 -4.42 0.67 1.68
C LEU A 7 -5.93 0.86 1.70
N PHE A 8 -6.36 1.95 2.33
CA PHE A 8 -7.69 2.49 2.14
C PHE A 8 -7.65 3.45 0.95
N MET A 9 -8.68 3.44 0.11
CA MET A 9 -8.74 4.25 -1.10
C MET A 9 -10.15 4.82 -1.30
N THR A 10 -10.27 6.09 -1.67
CA THR A 10 -11.53 6.67 -2.14
C THR A 10 -11.84 6.19 -3.55
N LEU A 11 -13.07 6.37 -4.02
CA LEU A 11 -13.48 6.02 -5.37
C LEU A 11 -12.63 6.74 -6.45
N ASN A 12 -12.19 7.97 -6.17
CA ASN A 12 -11.31 8.74 -7.05
C ASN A 12 -9.80 8.52 -6.79
N GLY A 13 -9.42 7.50 -6.01
CA GLY A 13 -8.05 7.03 -5.90
C GLY A 13 -7.18 7.70 -4.84
N VAL A 14 -7.76 8.48 -3.92
CA VAL A 14 -7.04 9.12 -2.81
C VAL A 14 -6.90 8.16 -1.63
N SER A 15 -5.73 8.12 -1.00
CA SER A 15 -5.43 7.28 0.18
C SER A 15 -4.92 8.09 1.37
N GLN A 16 -4.94 9.41 1.29
CA GLN A 16 -4.46 10.33 2.31
C GLN A 16 -5.50 10.51 3.43
N ALA A 17 -5.08 10.43 4.69
CA ALA A 17 -5.89 10.71 5.88
C ALA A 17 -7.26 9.98 5.95
N PRO A 18 -7.31 8.64 5.81
CA PRO A 18 -8.57 7.89 5.89
C PRO A 18 -9.24 7.94 7.27
N GLY A 19 -8.48 7.93 8.35
CA GLY A 19 -8.98 7.77 9.71
C GLY A 19 -9.37 9.08 10.37
N GLY A 20 -8.42 10.01 10.51
CA GLY A 20 -8.64 11.27 11.24
C GLY A 20 -8.69 12.51 10.32
N PRO A 21 -9.48 13.54 10.66
CA PRO A 21 -9.50 14.80 9.90
C PRO A 21 -8.11 15.47 9.85
N GLU A 22 -7.32 15.35 10.93
CA GLU A 22 -5.99 15.93 11.05
C GLU A 22 -4.84 14.92 10.84
N GLU A 23 -5.15 13.69 10.38
CA GLU A 23 -4.16 12.62 10.25
C GLU A 23 -3.04 12.97 9.27
N ASP A 24 -3.39 13.56 8.12
CA ASP A 24 -2.42 14.03 7.13
C ASP A 24 -2.95 15.21 6.29
N THR A 25 -2.70 16.44 6.75
CA THR A 25 -3.16 17.69 6.09
C THR A 25 -2.21 18.24 5.01
N ARG A 26 -1.17 17.47 4.64
CA ARG A 26 -0.18 17.91 3.64
C ARG A 26 -0.84 18.28 2.31
N GLY A 27 -0.28 19.28 1.65
CA GLY A 27 -0.84 19.81 0.39
C GLY A 27 -2.12 20.62 0.57
N GLY A 28 -2.47 21.00 1.81
CA GLY A 28 -3.73 21.69 2.10
C GLY A 28 -4.94 20.76 2.03
N PHE A 29 -4.74 19.46 2.27
CA PHE A 29 -5.83 18.48 2.25
C PHE A 29 -6.76 18.67 3.45
N THR A 30 -8.04 18.91 3.19
CA THR A 30 -9.06 19.22 4.21
C THR A 30 -10.11 18.12 4.39
N ASP A 31 -10.06 17.07 3.58
CA ASP A 31 -11.11 16.04 3.53
C ASP A 31 -10.72 14.78 4.32
N GLY A 32 -9.90 14.91 5.37
CA GLY A 32 -9.48 13.79 6.21
C GLY A 32 -10.64 13.14 6.97
N GLY A 33 -10.45 11.89 7.38
CA GLY A 33 -11.47 11.09 8.08
C GLY A 33 -12.56 10.54 7.17
N TRP A 34 -12.38 10.62 5.86
CA TRP A 34 -13.38 10.22 4.86
C TRP A 34 -13.82 8.75 4.99
N LEU A 35 -12.97 7.85 5.47
CA LEU A 35 -13.32 6.43 5.63
C LEU A 35 -14.30 6.23 6.78
N MET A 36 -14.22 7.03 7.84
CA MET A 36 -14.98 6.79 9.08
C MET A 36 -16.49 6.93 8.89
N SER A 37 -16.94 7.67 7.87
CA SER A 37 -18.36 7.79 7.54
C SER A 37 -18.98 6.52 6.93
N VAL A 38 -18.14 5.62 6.41
CA VAL A 38 -18.56 4.39 5.71
C VAL A 38 -17.92 3.12 6.29
N PHE A 39 -17.04 3.24 7.29
CA PHE A 39 -16.40 2.10 7.93
C PHE A 39 -17.44 1.27 8.70
N ASP A 40 -17.49 -0.03 8.43
CA ASP A 40 -18.37 -0.99 9.11
C ASP A 40 -17.60 -2.23 9.60
N GLU A 41 -18.32 -3.19 10.15
CA GLU A 41 -17.74 -4.45 10.62
C GLU A 41 -16.99 -5.20 9.51
N GLY A 42 -17.49 -5.16 8.27
CA GLY A 42 -16.85 -5.80 7.12
C GLY A 42 -15.48 -5.21 6.81
N CYS A 43 -15.30 -3.90 7.00
CA CYS A 43 -14.00 -3.23 6.93
C CYS A 43 -13.05 -3.74 8.02
N GLY A 44 -13.52 -3.85 9.27
CA GLY A 44 -12.72 -4.37 10.39
C GLY A 44 -12.28 -5.83 10.18
N GLN A 45 -13.18 -6.67 9.66
CA GLN A 45 -12.88 -8.05 9.30
C GLN A 45 -11.84 -8.13 8.16
N ALA A 46 -11.91 -7.24 7.17
CA ALA A 46 -10.90 -7.17 6.11
C ALA A 46 -9.52 -6.80 6.65
N VAL A 47 -9.44 -5.76 7.50
CA VAL A 47 -8.18 -5.36 8.15
C VAL A 47 -7.62 -6.51 8.98
N SER A 48 -8.45 -7.23 9.74
CA SER A 48 -8.03 -8.39 10.52
C SER A 48 -7.44 -9.48 9.62
N ARG A 49 -8.12 -9.83 8.51
CA ARG A 49 -7.59 -10.79 7.51
C ARG A 49 -6.26 -10.37 6.91
N TRP A 50 -6.03 -9.06 6.73
CA TRP A 50 -4.74 -8.57 6.27
C TRP A 50 -3.68 -8.87 7.32
N PHE A 51 -3.93 -8.50 8.58
CA PHE A 51 -2.99 -8.68 9.68
C PHE A 51 -2.72 -10.15 10.03
N ASP A 52 -3.65 -11.08 9.77
CA ASP A 52 -3.41 -12.53 9.88
C ASP A 52 -2.24 -13.01 9.00
N GLN A 53 -1.93 -12.26 7.92
CA GLN A 53 -0.82 -12.54 7.02
C GLN A 53 0.44 -11.72 7.35
N CYS A 54 0.47 -10.94 8.42
CA CYS A 54 1.56 -10.01 8.72
C CYS A 54 2.77 -10.74 9.31
N GLY A 55 3.89 -10.73 8.58
CA GLY A 55 5.20 -11.18 9.10
C GLY A 55 6.09 -10.00 9.51
N ALA A 56 6.01 -8.89 8.79
CA ALA A 56 6.69 -7.65 9.12
C ALA A 56 5.99 -6.45 8.47
N LEU A 57 6.19 -5.26 9.03
CA LEU A 57 5.69 -4.01 8.49
C LEU A 57 6.80 -3.28 7.71
N LEU A 58 6.47 -2.77 6.53
CA LEU A 58 7.30 -1.88 5.74
C LEU A 58 6.63 -0.52 5.65
N LEU A 59 7.18 0.47 6.33
CA LEU A 59 6.54 1.77 6.54
C LEU A 59 7.36 2.90 5.95
N GLY A 60 6.67 3.87 5.34
CA GLY A 60 7.24 5.19 5.10
C GLY A 60 7.27 5.99 6.41
N ARG A 61 8.18 6.97 6.51
CA ARG A 61 8.35 7.78 7.73
C ARG A 61 7.05 8.35 8.30
N ARG A 62 6.18 8.88 7.44
CA ARG A 62 4.91 9.51 7.85
C ARG A 62 3.97 8.53 8.53
N THR A 63 3.72 7.36 7.92
CA THR A 63 2.88 6.33 8.53
C THR A 63 3.52 5.79 9.81
N TYR A 64 4.84 5.65 9.86
CA TYR A 64 5.54 5.28 11.09
C TYR A 64 5.25 6.27 12.22
N ASP A 65 5.36 7.58 11.98
CA ASP A 65 5.11 8.61 12.99
C ASP A 65 3.65 8.63 13.46
N ILE A 66 2.70 8.51 12.51
CA ILE A 66 1.26 8.41 12.82
C ILE A 66 1.03 7.19 13.71
N PHE A 67 1.56 6.03 13.31
CA PHE A 67 1.38 4.79 14.05
C PHE A 67 2.01 4.86 15.43
N ALA A 68 3.23 5.38 15.55
CA ALA A 68 3.96 5.51 16.81
C ALA A 68 3.26 6.46 17.81
N SER A 69 2.47 7.43 17.33
CA SER A 69 1.71 8.33 18.20
C SER A 69 0.41 7.72 18.75
N HIS A 70 -0.13 6.71 18.07
CA HIS A 70 -1.44 6.12 18.38
C HIS A 70 -1.35 4.70 18.99
N TRP A 71 -0.76 3.75 18.26
CA TRP A 71 -0.86 2.33 18.57
C TRP A 71 -0.25 1.89 19.91
N PRO A 72 0.84 2.49 20.42
CA PRO A 72 1.33 2.16 21.76
C PRO A 72 0.34 2.45 22.90
N GLN A 73 -0.68 3.27 22.64
CA GLN A 73 -1.72 3.62 23.62
C GLN A 73 -2.93 2.69 23.57
N VAL A 74 -3.06 1.87 22.51
CA VAL A 74 -4.13 0.87 22.39
C VAL A 74 -3.73 -0.33 23.24
N SER A 75 -4.40 -0.48 24.38
CA SER A 75 -4.02 -1.41 25.46
C SER A 75 -4.94 -2.63 25.59
N ASP A 76 -5.96 -2.75 24.73
CA ASP A 76 -6.80 -3.95 24.68
C ASP A 76 -5.93 -5.15 24.28
N PRO A 77 -5.74 -6.15 25.18
CA PRO A 77 -4.89 -7.29 24.89
C PRO A 77 -5.49 -8.23 23.83
N ASP A 78 -6.79 -8.14 23.58
CA ASP A 78 -7.50 -8.97 22.61
C ASP A 78 -7.56 -8.33 21.21
N ASP A 79 -7.07 -7.08 21.07
CA ASP A 79 -6.93 -6.43 19.77
C ASP A 79 -5.70 -6.96 19.01
N LEU A 80 -5.96 -7.94 18.14
CA LEU A 80 -4.95 -8.58 17.29
C LEU A 80 -4.18 -7.56 16.43
N VAL A 81 -4.86 -6.53 15.91
CA VAL A 81 -4.24 -5.53 15.03
C VAL A 81 -3.30 -4.66 15.83
N ALA A 82 -3.73 -4.16 16.99
CA ALA A 82 -2.89 -3.39 17.89
C ALA A 82 -1.69 -4.22 18.37
N HIS A 83 -1.90 -5.48 18.72
CA HIS A 83 -0.84 -6.40 19.09
C HIS A 83 0.21 -6.50 17.99
N LEU A 84 -0.20 -6.87 16.77
CA LEU A 84 0.71 -7.07 15.65
C LEU A 84 1.43 -5.79 15.25
N ILE A 85 0.76 -4.64 15.26
CA ILE A 85 1.43 -3.36 14.99
C ILE A 85 2.48 -3.07 16.06
N ASN A 86 2.21 -3.33 17.33
CA ASN A 86 3.16 -3.04 18.40
C ASN A 86 4.34 -4.01 18.45
N THR A 87 4.14 -5.29 18.11
CA THR A 87 5.16 -6.34 18.29
C THR A 87 5.91 -6.74 17.02
N SER A 88 5.35 -6.50 15.83
CA SER A 88 6.00 -6.89 14.57
C SER A 88 7.26 -6.08 14.29
N GLN A 89 8.23 -6.73 13.62
CA GLN A 89 9.38 -6.08 13.01
C GLN A 89 8.91 -4.99 12.04
N LYS A 90 9.49 -3.79 12.15
CA LYS A 90 9.23 -2.65 11.29
C LYS A 90 10.47 -2.33 10.49
N TYR A 91 10.32 -2.19 9.19
CA TYR A 91 11.31 -1.62 8.29
C TYR A 91 10.84 -0.24 7.87
N VAL A 92 11.60 0.80 8.20
CA VAL A 92 11.17 2.19 8.01
C VAL A 92 12.05 2.86 6.98
N VAL A 93 11.47 3.20 5.83
CA VAL A 93 12.18 3.92 4.76
C VAL A 93 12.30 5.39 5.15
N THR A 94 13.50 5.81 5.54
CA THR A 94 13.80 7.18 5.96
C THR A 94 15.32 7.45 6.01
N SER A 95 15.70 8.69 5.69
CA SER A 95 17.06 9.19 5.87
C SER A 95 17.38 9.60 7.31
N SER A 96 16.37 9.80 8.15
CA SER A 96 16.53 10.26 9.54
C SER A 96 16.60 9.11 10.53
N ALA A 97 17.22 9.33 11.70
CA ALA A 97 17.15 8.39 12.80
C ALA A 97 15.70 8.13 13.24
N LEU A 98 15.44 6.92 13.72
CA LEU A 98 14.18 6.56 14.37
C LEU A 98 14.25 6.99 15.85
N GLY A 99 13.08 7.30 16.42
CA GLY A 99 12.97 7.59 17.85
C GLY A 99 12.92 6.32 18.70
N ASP A 100 12.65 6.48 19.99
CA ASP A 100 12.71 5.38 20.97
C ASP A 100 11.49 4.44 20.93
N VAL A 101 10.37 4.88 20.34
CA VAL A 101 9.19 4.02 20.17
C VAL A 101 9.55 2.85 19.26
N TRP A 102 9.33 1.62 19.75
CA TRP A 102 9.70 0.38 19.07
C TRP A 102 11.19 0.26 18.69
N ALA A 103 12.11 0.84 19.50
CA ALA A 103 13.54 0.81 19.23
C ALA A 103 14.09 -0.61 19.01
N ASP A 104 13.60 -1.59 19.76
CA ASP A 104 14.05 -2.98 19.68
C ASP A 104 13.48 -3.77 18.48
N SER A 105 12.47 -3.22 17.80
CA SER A 105 11.76 -3.90 16.73
C SER A 105 11.64 -3.06 15.45
N SER A 106 12.48 -2.02 15.30
CA SER A 106 12.46 -1.13 14.14
C SER A 106 13.84 -1.00 13.50
N THR A 107 13.88 -1.16 12.18
CA THR A 107 15.09 -1.05 11.37
C THR A 107 14.92 0.05 10.34
N ARG A 108 15.86 0.99 10.31
CA ARG A 108 15.90 2.06 9.31
C ARG A 108 16.40 1.53 7.97
N LEU A 109 15.70 1.82 6.89
CA LEU A 109 16.11 1.59 5.51
C LEU A 109 16.46 2.93 4.83
N GLY A 110 17.65 3.01 4.23
CA GLY A 110 18.19 4.22 3.60
C GLY A 110 17.83 4.36 2.12
N ASP A 111 18.69 5.04 1.36
CA ASP A 111 18.45 5.34 -0.06
C ASP A 111 18.42 4.10 -0.95
N ASP A 112 19.11 3.04 -0.54
CA ASP A 112 19.19 1.73 -1.19
C ASP A 112 18.06 0.77 -0.79
N PHE A 113 17.00 1.26 -0.13
CA PHE A 113 15.95 0.41 0.46
C PHE A 113 15.30 -0.57 -0.54
N LEU A 114 15.25 -0.25 -1.83
CA LEU A 114 14.70 -1.16 -2.85
C LEU A 114 15.51 -2.45 -2.98
N ASP A 115 16.84 -2.38 -2.85
CA ASP A 115 17.69 -3.57 -2.91
C ASP A 115 17.56 -4.40 -1.64
N GLU A 116 17.43 -3.73 -0.49
CA GLU A 116 17.15 -4.40 0.77
C GLU A 116 15.78 -5.10 0.74
N ILE A 117 14.75 -4.48 0.15
CA ILE A 117 13.45 -5.13 -0.05
C ILE A 117 13.58 -6.36 -0.94
N ARG A 118 14.32 -6.29 -2.05
CA ARG A 118 14.57 -7.46 -2.91
C ARG A 118 15.25 -8.59 -2.15
N ARG A 119 16.21 -8.25 -1.28
CA ARG A 119 16.88 -9.22 -0.39
C ARG A 119 15.92 -9.81 0.64
N LEU A 120 15.07 -9.01 1.29
CA LEU A 120 14.07 -9.49 2.23
C LEU A 120 13.06 -10.43 1.53
N LYS A 121 12.67 -10.10 0.30
CA LYS A 121 11.79 -10.94 -0.51
C LYS A 121 12.41 -12.27 -0.89
N SER A 122 13.72 -12.35 -1.14
CA SER A 122 14.42 -13.58 -1.55
C SER A 122 14.61 -14.59 -0.41
N VAL A 123 14.50 -14.16 0.84
CA VAL A 123 14.55 -15.06 2.00
C VAL A 123 13.19 -15.72 2.23
N GLU A 124 13.17 -17.04 2.39
CA GLU A 124 11.99 -17.77 2.84
C GLU A 124 11.71 -17.47 4.31
N ARG A 125 10.55 -16.87 4.57
CA ARG A 125 10.04 -16.52 5.90
C ARG A 125 8.52 -16.62 5.87
N GLU A 126 7.95 -16.96 7.02
CA GLU A 126 6.50 -16.93 7.22
C GLU A 126 5.98 -15.48 7.21
N GLY A 127 4.73 -15.32 6.80
CA GLY A 127 4.06 -14.03 6.70
C GLY A 127 4.51 -13.16 5.52
N GLU A 128 3.91 -11.99 5.44
CA GLU A 128 4.11 -10.98 4.39
C GLU A 128 4.83 -9.74 4.93
N LEU A 129 5.56 -9.07 4.05
CA LEU A 129 6.06 -7.72 4.25
C LEU A 129 4.96 -6.74 3.86
N GLN A 130 4.25 -6.20 4.85
CA GLN A 130 3.05 -5.41 4.64
C GLN A 130 3.33 -3.91 4.62
N VAL A 131 2.86 -3.25 3.58
CA VAL A 131 2.88 -1.80 3.44
C VAL A 131 1.49 -1.26 3.76
N HIS A 132 1.36 -0.57 4.88
CA HIS A 132 0.14 0.17 5.27
C HIS A 132 0.25 1.67 4.99
N GLY A 133 1.35 2.06 4.34
CA GLY A 133 1.72 3.42 4.01
C GLY A 133 3.21 3.68 4.23
N SER A 134 3.73 4.86 3.93
CA SER A 134 3.03 6.00 3.38
C SER A 134 2.57 5.75 1.94
N VAL A 135 1.56 6.49 1.48
CA VAL A 135 1.09 6.45 0.08
C VAL A 135 2.24 6.63 -0.92
N GLN A 136 3.22 7.47 -0.60
CA GLN A 136 4.44 7.65 -1.41
C GLN A 136 5.29 6.38 -1.51
N LEU A 137 5.47 5.64 -0.40
CA LEU A 137 6.22 4.39 -0.41
C LEU A 137 5.49 3.34 -1.26
N ALA A 138 4.17 3.20 -1.07
CA ALA A 138 3.34 2.33 -1.89
C ALA A 138 3.46 2.66 -3.39
N ARG A 139 3.42 3.95 -3.75
CA ARG A 139 3.64 4.42 -5.13
C ARG A 139 5.02 4.01 -5.66
N THR A 140 6.09 4.23 -4.90
CA THR A 140 7.45 3.87 -5.33
C THR A 140 7.60 2.37 -5.54
N LEU A 141 7.04 1.54 -4.66
CA LEU A 141 7.09 0.08 -4.79
C LEU A 141 6.28 -0.42 -6.00
N HIS A 142 5.12 0.18 -6.24
CA HIS A 142 4.34 -0.09 -7.46
C HIS A 142 5.14 0.29 -8.72
N GLN A 143 5.75 1.47 -8.76
CA GLN A 143 6.58 1.92 -9.88
C GLN A 143 7.81 1.02 -10.10
N ALA A 144 8.40 0.49 -9.04
CA ALA A 144 9.52 -0.45 -9.11
C ALA A 144 9.10 -1.87 -9.53
N GLY A 145 7.79 -2.16 -9.61
CA GLY A 145 7.27 -3.45 -10.04
C GLY A 145 7.55 -4.61 -9.06
N VAL A 146 7.70 -4.31 -7.76
CA VAL A 146 8.10 -5.30 -6.74
C VAL A 146 6.94 -5.78 -5.86
N VAL A 147 5.71 -5.40 -6.18
CA VAL A 147 4.51 -5.73 -5.37
C VAL A 147 3.93 -7.07 -5.81
N ASP A 148 3.67 -7.97 -4.87
CA ASP A 148 3.12 -9.30 -5.15
C ASP A 148 1.60 -9.36 -4.93
N VAL A 149 1.08 -8.55 -3.99
CA VAL A 149 -0.34 -8.52 -3.62
C VAL A 149 -0.79 -7.08 -3.39
N TYR A 150 -1.96 -6.74 -3.89
CA TYR A 150 -2.66 -5.50 -3.60
C TYR A 150 -3.93 -5.82 -2.82
N ARG A 151 -4.10 -5.19 -1.64
CA ARG A 151 -5.33 -5.22 -0.86
C ARG A 151 -5.85 -3.82 -0.66
N PHE A 152 -7.11 -3.58 -1.04
CA PHE A 152 -7.74 -2.29 -0.88
C PHE A 152 -9.09 -2.40 -0.21
N LEU A 153 -9.38 -1.46 0.68
CA LEU A 153 -10.75 -1.04 0.98
C LEU A 153 -11.05 0.18 0.13
N ILE A 154 -11.88 0.01 -0.90
CA ILE A 154 -12.30 1.09 -1.79
C ILE A 154 -13.62 1.66 -1.26
N ALA A 155 -13.55 2.81 -0.63
CA ALA A 155 -14.70 3.51 -0.07
C ALA A 155 -15.54 4.18 -1.16
N PRO A 156 -16.88 4.13 -1.09
CA PRO A 156 -17.79 4.75 -2.05
C PRO A 156 -17.91 6.27 -1.82
N VAL A 157 -16.78 6.96 -1.65
CA VAL A 157 -16.68 8.40 -1.42
C VAL A 157 -15.68 9.00 -2.40
N THR A 158 -15.88 10.27 -2.75
CA THR A 158 -14.92 11.07 -3.51
C THR A 158 -14.51 12.27 -2.69
N VAL A 159 -13.23 12.62 -2.72
CA VAL A 159 -12.66 13.78 -2.01
C VAL A 159 -11.96 14.72 -2.99
N GLY A 160 -11.59 15.90 -2.52
CA GLY A 160 -10.77 16.85 -3.25
C GLY A 160 -9.37 16.33 -3.58
N PRO A 161 -8.51 17.19 -4.16
CA PRO A 161 -7.15 16.80 -4.53
C PRO A 161 -6.35 16.28 -3.32
N GLY A 162 -5.89 15.03 -3.40
CA GLY A 162 -5.11 14.39 -2.34
C GLY A 162 -4.14 13.35 -2.90
N PHE A 163 -3.34 12.74 -2.04
CA PHE A 163 -2.35 11.76 -2.47
C PHE A 163 -2.96 10.36 -2.66
N GLY A 164 -2.81 9.82 -3.88
CA GLY A 164 -3.10 8.42 -4.23
C GLY A 164 -1.85 7.63 -4.59
N MET A 165 -1.88 6.29 -4.56
CA MET A 165 -0.70 5.51 -4.94
C MET A 165 -0.55 5.37 -6.47
N PHE A 166 -1.64 5.32 -7.22
CA PHE A 166 -1.61 5.21 -8.67
C PHE A 166 -1.32 6.57 -9.29
N SER A 167 -0.40 6.59 -10.25
CA SER A 167 -0.07 7.75 -11.08
C SER A 167 0.07 7.31 -12.53
N ALA A 168 0.00 8.23 -13.49
CA ALA A 168 0.14 7.90 -14.92
C ALA A 168 1.48 7.18 -15.26
N ALA A 169 2.52 7.37 -14.42
CA ALA A 169 3.78 6.65 -14.53
C ALA A 169 3.78 5.37 -13.68
N GLY A 170 4.10 4.23 -14.30
CA GLY A 170 4.26 2.93 -13.64
C GLY A 170 4.16 1.74 -14.62
N PRO A 171 4.45 0.51 -14.15
CA PRO A 171 4.17 -0.70 -14.91
C PRO A 171 2.67 -0.89 -15.10
N SER A 172 2.27 -1.37 -16.27
CA SER A 172 0.89 -1.79 -16.53
C SER A 172 0.73 -3.24 -16.11
N TYR A 173 -0.30 -3.52 -15.31
CA TYR A 173 -0.64 -4.89 -14.89
C TYR A 173 -2.09 -5.20 -15.23
N LYS A 174 -2.34 -6.45 -15.61
CA LYS A 174 -3.66 -7.04 -15.48
C LYS A 174 -3.80 -7.48 -14.02
N MET A 175 -4.87 -7.10 -13.34
CA MET A 175 -5.10 -7.51 -11.95
C MET A 175 -5.97 -8.75 -11.93
N ARG A 176 -5.47 -9.86 -11.37
CA ARG A 176 -6.30 -11.03 -11.08
C ARG A 176 -6.87 -10.91 -9.68
N VAL A 177 -8.19 -10.78 -9.59
CA VAL A 177 -8.92 -10.74 -8.32
C VAL A 177 -8.87 -12.12 -7.64
N ARG A 178 -8.44 -12.15 -6.38
CA ARG A 178 -8.42 -13.34 -5.52
C ARG A 178 -9.57 -13.35 -4.52
N HIS A 179 -9.96 -12.16 -4.08
CA HIS A 179 -11.06 -11.92 -3.15
C HIS A 179 -11.72 -10.60 -3.51
N GLY A 180 -13.04 -10.52 -3.35
CA GLY A 180 -13.82 -9.34 -3.68
C GLY A 180 -15.18 -9.40 -2.97
N VAL A 181 -15.41 -8.52 -2.01
CA VAL A 181 -16.66 -8.44 -1.23
C VAL A 181 -17.04 -6.97 -1.04
N VAL A 182 -18.32 -6.67 -1.20
CA VAL A 182 -18.88 -5.37 -0.82
C VAL A 182 -19.45 -5.49 0.59
N THR A 183 -18.98 -4.61 1.47
CA THR A 183 -19.45 -4.51 2.86
C THR A 183 -20.85 -3.91 2.94
N GLN A 184 -21.45 -3.88 4.14
CA GLN A 184 -22.82 -3.38 4.35
C GLN A 184 -22.95 -1.91 3.94
N ASN A 185 -21.93 -1.10 4.21
CA ASN A 185 -21.88 0.32 3.88
C ASN A 185 -21.32 0.61 2.48
N GLY A 186 -21.10 -0.42 1.66
CA GLY A 186 -20.71 -0.27 0.25
C GLY A 186 -19.20 -0.12 0.02
N VAL A 187 -18.36 -0.26 1.05
CA VAL A 187 -16.90 -0.35 0.87
C VAL A 187 -16.56 -1.66 0.18
N TYR A 188 -15.77 -1.61 -0.89
CA TYR A 188 -15.32 -2.79 -1.60
C TYR A 188 -13.97 -3.27 -1.06
N ASP A 189 -13.97 -4.42 -0.39
CA ASP A 189 -12.77 -5.16 0.02
C ASP A 189 -12.29 -6.04 -1.13
N VAL A 190 -11.08 -5.79 -1.60
CA VAL A 190 -10.52 -6.49 -2.76
C VAL A 190 -9.06 -6.89 -2.53
N GLU A 191 -8.75 -8.16 -2.84
CA GLU A 191 -7.39 -8.67 -2.96
C GLU A 191 -7.09 -9.01 -4.42
N MET A 192 -5.95 -8.53 -4.92
CA MET A 192 -5.52 -8.70 -6.30
C MET A 192 -4.06 -9.11 -6.38
N ILE A 193 -3.75 -9.92 -7.38
CA ILE A 193 -2.37 -10.27 -7.78
C ILE A 193 -2.09 -9.62 -9.13
N PRO A 194 -0.99 -8.87 -9.29
CA PRO A 194 -0.60 -8.34 -10.59
C PRO A 194 -0.10 -9.46 -11.51
N GLU A 195 -0.57 -9.44 -12.76
CA GLU A 195 -0.11 -10.27 -13.87
C GLU A 195 0.44 -9.36 -14.99
N PRO A 196 1.39 -9.83 -15.81
CA PRO A 196 1.86 -9.09 -16.97
C PRO A 196 0.70 -8.59 -17.83
N PHE A 197 0.71 -7.30 -18.17
CA PHE A 197 -0.28 -6.72 -19.07
C PHE A 197 0.10 -7.07 -20.51
N GLY A 198 -0.50 -8.13 -21.05
CA GLY A 198 -0.29 -8.53 -22.44
C GLY A 198 -0.72 -7.45 -23.44
N GLY A 199 -0.07 -7.41 -24.60
CA GLY A 199 -0.47 -6.54 -25.72
C GLY A 199 -0.01 -5.08 -25.63
N ARG A 200 1.04 -4.77 -24.86
CA ARG A 200 1.63 -3.43 -24.84
C ARG A 200 2.28 -3.17 -26.20
N LYS A 201 1.62 -2.35 -27.01
CA LYS A 201 2.16 -1.86 -28.28
C LYS A 201 2.90 -0.54 -28.03
N THR A 202 4.05 -0.36 -28.65
CA THR A 202 4.78 0.92 -28.60
C THR A 202 4.13 1.89 -29.57
N VAL A 203 4.03 3.18 -29.21
CA VAL A 203 3.56 4.20 -30.15
C VAL A 203 4.78 4.85 -30.77
N GLY A 204 4.93 4.69 -32.08
CA GLY A 204 5.90 5.40 -32.90
C GLY A 204 5.25 6.57 -33.61
N LEU A 205 6.08 7.47 -34.15
CA LEU A 205 5.63 8.46 -35.12
C LEU A 205 6.05 8.01 -36.52
N ASN A 206 5.09 7.88 -37.42
CA ASN A 206 5.35 7.69 -38.85
C ASN A 206 4.64 8.81 -39.61
N ASP A 207 5.42 9.62 -40.32
CA ASP A 207 4.95 10.81 -41.06
C ASP A 207 4.07 11.76 -40.21
N GLY A 208 4.49 12.04 -38.98
CA GLY A 208 3.78 12.93 -38.06
C GLY A 208 2.46 12.36 -37.50
N LYS A 209 2.13 11.09 -37.78
CA LYS A 209 0.99 10.38 -37.20
C LYS A 209 1.45 9.35 -36.18
N GLU A 210 0.70 9.24 -35.10
CA GLU A 210 0.86 8.14 -34.14
C GLU A 210 0.54 6.82 -34.84
N VAL A 211 1.51 5.92 -34.86
CA VAL A 211 1.35 4.55 -35.34
C VAL A 211 1.66 3.58 -34.20
N VAL A 212 0.86 2.54 -34.12
CA VAL A 212 1.00 1.51 -33.11
C VAL A 212 1.97 0.44 -33.63
N LEU A 213 3.16 0.39 -33.05
CA LEU A 213 4.20 -0.59 -33.30
C LEU A 213 3.98 -1.83 -32.41
N GLU A 214 4.05 -3.01 -33.01
CA GLU A 214 4.10 -4.24 -32.20
C GLU A 214 5.49 -4.32 -31.55
N VAL A 215 5.51 -4.64 -30.25
CA VAL A 215 6.75 -4.96 -29.57
C VAL A 215 7.04 -6.41 -29.91
N ASP A 216 8.11 -6.65 -30.68
CA ASP A 216 8.65 -8.00 -30.83
C ASP A 216 8.97 -8.54 -29.43
N ASP A 217 8.36 -9.67 -29.09
CA ASP A 217 8.58 -10.36 -27.84
C ASP A 217 9.99 -11.00 -27.88
N PRO A 218 10.97 -10.52 -27.10
CA PRO A 218 12.32 -11.06 -27.14
C PRO A 218 12.42 -12.49 -26.59
N GLU A 219 11.35 -13.06 -26.03
CA GLU A 219 11.27 -14.45 -25.57
C GLU A 219 10.58 -15.40 -26.56
N ALA A 220 10.16 -14.92 -27.74
CA ALA A 220 9.64 -15.76 -28.82
C ALA A 220 10.75 -16.23 -29.78
N SER A 221 11.80 -16.87 -29.26
CA SER A 221 12.85 -17.55 -30.06
C SER A 221 13.46 -18.73 -29.30
#